data_AF-A0A0E3NCN1-F1
#
_entry.id   AF-A0A0E3NCN1-F1
#
_cell.length_a   1.000
_cell.length_b   1.000
_cell.length_c   1.000
_cell.angle_alpha   90.00
_cell.angle_beta   90.00
_cell.angle_gamma   90.00
#
_symmetry.space_group_name_H-M   'P 1'
#
loop_
_entity.id
_entity.type
_entity.pdbx_description
1 polymer ?
#
loop_
_entity_poly.entity_id
_entity_poly.type
_entity_poly.pdbx_seq_one_letter_code
_entity_poly.pdbx_strand_id
1 'polypeptide(L)'
;MVQQIILRHLEKPRVKSLEEDLLWFCNSFGFTSGRDIENTSTKIIFALLDKLSNDEVTSSEALAKDLEMKISRVNHHLRNLNDSGLVYRKKRLIYLRGGSLKAAVKEMRKDSERIFDELEYMAEEIDSRIGIKNR
;
A
#
# COMPACT_ATOMS: atom_id res chain seq x y z
N MET A 1 5.25 -6.10 14.23
CA MET A 1 5.15 -5.98 12.76
C MET A 1 5.69 -4.61 12.40
N VAL A 2 6.56 -4.52 11.39
CA VAL A 2 7.07 -3.22 10.93
C VAL A 2 6.03 -2.62 9.99
N GLN A 3 5.54 -1.42 10.29
CA GLN A 3 4.72 -0.64 9.37
C GLN A 3 5.65 0.18 8.48
N GLN A 4 5.47 0.13 7.17
CA GLN A 4 6.30 0.86 6.21
C GLN A 4 5.43 1.50 5.14
N ILE A 5 5.42 2.83 5.12
CA ILE A 5 4.68 3.62 4.12
C ILE A 5 5.71 4.32 3.22
N ILE A 6 5.67 4.02 1.92
CA ILE A 6 6.46 4.72 0.92
C ILE A 6 5.53 5.71 0.22
N LEU A 7 5.96 6.97 0.11
CA LEU A 7 5.24 8.02 -0.63
C LEU A 7 6.17 8.59 -1.70
N ARG A 8 5.77 8.50 -2.96
CA ARG A 8 6.48 9.05 -4.12
C ARG A 8 5.63 10.13 -4.76
N HIS A 9 6.24 11.29 -5.01
CA HIS A 9 5.61 12.34 -5.82
C HIS A 9 5.85 12.01 -7.30
N LEU A 10 4.81 11.60 -8.01
CA LEU A 10 4.86 11.26 -9.42
C LEU A 10 3.92 12.16 -10.22
N GLU A 11 4.29 12.52 -11.45
CA GLU A 11 3.36 13.17 -12.38
C GLU A 11 2.14 12.28 -12.61
N LYS A 12 0.95 12.90 -12.61
CA LYS A 12 -0.30 12.19 -12.88
C LYS A 12 -0.34 11.74 -14.34
N PRO A 13 -0.97 10.59 -14.65
CA PRO A 13 -1.13 10.14 -16.02
C PRO A 13 -1.90 11.18 -16.82
N ARG A 14 -1.48 11.40 -18.07
CA ARG A 14 -2.15 12.33 -18.99
C ARG A 14 -3.41 11.71 -19.58
N VAL A 15 -3.39 10.39 -19.78
CA VAL A 15 -4.54 9.62 -20.22
C VAL A 15 -5.35 9.22 -18.99
N LYS A 16 -6.67 9.41 -19.06
CA LYS A 16 -7.58 8.99 -17.99
C LYS A 16 -8.11 7.59 -18.29
N SER A 17 -7.41 6.58 -17.80
CA SER A 17 -7.88 5.19 -17.80
C SER A 17 -7.74 4.59 -16.40
N LEU A 18 -8.61 3.63 -16.08
CA LEU A 18 -8.60 2.99 -14.76
C LEU A 18 -7.25 2.29 -14.51
N GLU A 19 -6.69 1.67 -15.54
CA GLU A 19 -5.42 0.96 -15.51
C GLU A 19 -4.25 1.92 -15.25
N GLU A 20 -4.18 3.05 -15.95
CA GLU A 20 -3.13 4.05 -15.73
C GLU A 20 -3.26 4.74 -14.37
N ASP A 21 -4.49 5.06 -13.94
CA ASP A 21 -4.75 5.66 -12.63
C ASP A 21 -4.35 4.69 -11.51
N LEU A 22 -4.66 3.40 -11.66
CA LEU A 22 -4.28 2.38 -10.68
C LEU A 22 -2.77 2.12 -10.67
N LEU A 23 -2.14 2.09 -11.84
CA LEU A 23 -0.70 1.97 -11.94
C LEU A 23 0.00 3.16 -11.27
N TRP A 24 -0.43 4.39 -11.57
CA TRP A 24 0.05 5.60 -10.91
C TRP A 24 -0.14 5.54 -9.40
N PHE A 25 -1.31 5.11 -8.93
CA PHE A 25 -1.59 4.92 -7.50
C PHE A 25 -0.61 3.93 -6.86
N CYS A 26 -0.39 2.76 -7.47
CA CYS A 26 0.53 1.74 -6.97
C CYS A 26 1.98 2.23 -6.97
N ASN A 27 2.40 2.93 -8.02
CA ASN A 27 3.73 3.52 -8.13
C ASN A 27 3.95 4.59 -7.06
N SER A 28 2.92 5.40 -6.77
CA SER A 28 2.98 6.46 -5.76
C SER A 28 3.22 5.89 -4.36
N PHE A 29 2.69 4.70 -4.06
CA PHE A 29 2.97 3.98 -2.81
C PHE A 29 4.17 3.04 -2.87
N GLY A 30 4.90 3.01 -3.99
CA GLY A 30 6.07 2.16 -4.18
C GLY A 30 5.78 0.66 -4.21
N PHE A 31 4.54 0.23 -4.47
CA PHE A 31 4.17 -1.19 -4.53
C PHE A 31 4.78 -1.90 -5.74
N THR A 32 5.08 -1.14 -6.78
CA THR A 32 5.88 -1.57 -7.92
C THR A 32 7.35 -1.39 -7.56
N SER A 33 7.99 -2.48 -7.17
CA SER A 33 9.44 -2.52 -7.07
C SER A 33 10.03 -2.57 -8.49
N GLY A 34 11.20 -1.96 -8.73
CA GLY A 34 11.83 -1.91 -10.06
C GLY A 34 12.18 -3.28 -10.69
N ARG A 35 11.88 -4.39 -10.01
CA ARG A 35 11.98 -5.78 -10.50
C ARG A 35 10.63 -6.40 -10.86
N ASP A 36 9.52 -5.72 -10.57
CA ASP A 36 8.16 -6.18 -10.92
C ASP A 36 7.83 -5.79 -12.36
N ILE A 37 8.56 -6.38 -13.31
CA ILE A 37 8.44 -6.12 -14.76
C ILE A 37 7.01 -6.43 -15.26
N GLU A 38 6.26 -7.26 -14.54
CA GLU A 38 4.91 -7.70 -14.91
C GLU A 38 3.78 -6.90 -14.24
N ASN A 39 4.10 -5.84 -13.48
CA ASN A 39 3.14 -5.04 -12.70
C ASN A 39 2.23 -5.92 -11.80
N THR A 40 2.83 -6.94 -11.18
CA THR A 40 2.13 -7.94 -10.37
C THR A 40 1.37 -7.32 -9.21
N SER A 41 1.97 -6.37 -8.49
CA SER A 41 1.28 -5.67 -7.41
C SER A 41 0.00 -4.98 -7.91
N THR A 42 0.08 -4.32 -9.06
CA THR A 42 -1.05 -3.63 -9.69
C THR A 42 -2.13 -4.63 -10.12
N LYS A 43 -1.76 -5.78 -10.71
CA LYS A 43 -2.70 -6.85 -11.07
C LYS A 43 -3.43 -7.42 -9.86
N ILE A 44 -2.71 -7.65 -8.75
CA ILE A 44 -3.31 -8.13 -7.49
C ILE A 44 -4.29 -7.12 -6.93
N ILE A 45 -3.95 -5.83 -6.92
CA ILE A 45 -4.86 -4.78 -6.46
C ILE A 45 -6.06 -4.67 -7.39
N PHE A 46 -5.88 -4.73 -8.71
CA PHE A 46 -6.97 -4.70 -9.68
C PHE A 46 -7.94 -5.86 -9.45
N ALA A 47 -7.45 -7.09 -9.34
CA ALA A 47 -8.27 -8.27 -9.06
C ALA A 47 -8.99 -8.17 -7.71
N LEU A 48 -8.33 -7.61 -6.68
CA LEU A 48 -8.96 -7.35 -5.39
C LEU A 48 -10.11 -6.32 -5.51
N LEU A 49 -9.90 -5.24 -6.26
CA LEU A 49 -10.89 -4.19 -6.47
C LEU A 49 -12.08 -4.69 -7.28
N ASP A 50 -11.83 -5.50 -8.32
CA ASP A 50 -12.86 -6.14 -9.12
C ASP A 50 -13.77 -7.01 -8.25
N LYS A 51 -13.18 -7.86 -7.39
CA LYS A 51 -13.93 -8.64 -6.39
C LYS A 51 -14.77 -7.76 -5.46
N LEU A 52 -14.17 -6.71 -4.90
CA LEU A 52 -14.86 -5.81 -3.98
C LEU A 52 -15.99 -5.03 -4.66
N SER A 53 -15.87 -4.69 -5.95
CA SER A 53 -16.95 -4.03 -6.71
C SER A 53 -18.18 -4.93 -6.93
N ASN A 54 -18.00 -6.25 -6.80
CA ASN A 54 -19.05 -7.25 -6.86
C ASN A 54 -19.51 -7.72 -5.47
N ASP A 55 -19.19 -6.96 -4.41
CA ASP A 55 -19.44 -7.31 -3.00
C ASP A 55 -18.82 -8.66 -2.57
N GLU A 56 -17.77 -9.10 -3.28
CA GLU A 56 -17.05 -10.33 -2.98
C GLU A 56 -15.79 -10.06 -2.13
N VAL A 57 -15.46 -11.03 -1.27
CA VAL A 57 -14.20 -11.08 -0.52
C VAL A 57 -13.31 -12.16 -1.09
N THR A 58 -12.00 -11.93 -1.10
CA THR A 58 -11.04 -12.87 -1.71
C THR A 58 -10.00 -13.37 -0.72
N SER A 59 -9.32 -14.46 -1.08
CA SER A 59 -8.18 -15.03 -0.36
C SER A 59 -6.92 -15.01 -1.21
N SER A 60 -5.77 -15.32 -0.61
CA SER A 60 -4.50 -15.37 -1.35
C SER A 60 -4.52 -16.52 -2.38
N GLU A 61 -5.18 -17.63 -2.06
CA GLU A 61 -5.40 -18.78 -2.94
C GLU A 61 -6.31 -18.41 -4.12
N ALA A 62 -7.41 -17.70 -3.86
CA ALA A 62 -8.33 -17.27 -4.90
C ALA A 62 -7.65 -16.30 -5.88
N LEU A 63 -6.96 -15.28 -5.36
CA LEU A 63 -6.16 -14.36 -6.19
C LEU A 63 -5.08 -15.09 -7.00
N ALA A 64 -4.40 -16.07 -6.40
CA ALA A 64 -3.40 -16.88 -7.09
C ALA A 64 -4.00 -17.69 -8.24
N LYS A 65 -5.20 -18.24 -8.05
CA LYS A 65 -5.94 -18.95 -9.10
C LYS A 65 -6.39 -18.00 -10.20
N ASP A 66 -7.01 -16.88 -9.85
CA ASP A 66 -7.58 -15.91 -10.80
C ASP A 66 -6.48 -15.26 -11.67
N LEU A 67 -5.29 -15.07 -11.13
CA LEU A 67 -4.14 -14.48 -11.84
C LEU A 67 -3.21 -15.51 -12.48
N GLU A 68 -3.49 -16.82 -12.34
CA GLU A 68 -2.61 -17.92 -12.78
C GLU A 68 -1.17 -17.79 -12.21
N MET A 69 -1.07 -17.43 -10.93
CA MET A 69 0.18 -17.14 -10.24
C MET A 69 0.49 -18.14 -9.13
N LYS A 70 1.79 -18.33 -8.85
CA LYS A 70 2.21 -19.04 -7.63
C LYS A 70 1.72 -18.27 -6.40
N ILE A 71 1.06 -18.98 -5.48
CA ILE A 71 0.57 -18.40 -4.22
C ILE A 71 1.66 -17.72 -3.39
N SER A 72 2.91 -18.21 -3.46
CA SER A 72 4.06 -17.58 -2.80
C SER A 72 4.34 -16.17 -3.32
N ARG A 73 4.17 -15.94 -4.63
CA ARG A 73 4.34 -14.63 -5.27
C ARG A 73 3.21 -13.69 -4.86
N VAL A 74 1.96 -14.15 -4.89
CA VAL A 74 0.80 -13.36 -4.41
C VAL A 74 0.98 -12.98 -2.94
N ASN A 75 1.39 -13.92 -2.08
CA ASN A 75 1.66 -13.67 -0.67
C ASN A 75 2.78 -12.65 -0.44
N HIS A 76 3.82 -12.64 -1.28
CA HIS A 76 4.88 -11.65 -1.20
C HIS A 76 4.33 -10.23 -1.42
N HIS A 77 3.54 -10.01 -2.47
CA HIS A 77 2.94 -8.70 -2.74
C HIS A 77 1.91 -8.32 -1.68
N LEU A 78 1.04 -9.24 -1.27
CA LEU A 78 0.05 -8.99 -0.20
C LEU A 78 0.69 -8.61 1.13
N ARG A 79 1.87 -9.15 1.44
CA ARG A 79 2.65 -8.72 2.62
C ARG A 79 3.01 -7.24 2.49
N ASN A 80 3.56 -6.82 1.37
CA ASN A 80 3.92 -5.41 1.15
C ASN A 80 2.69 -4.49 1.22
N LEU A 81 1.53 -4.93 0.71
CA LEU A 81 0.27 -4.18 0.80
C LEU A 81 -0.28 -4.12 2.23
N ASN A 82 -0.06 -5.17 3.02
CA ASN A 82 -0.47 -5.22 4.42
C ASN A 82 0.45 -4.33 5.29
N ASP A 83 1.75 -4.41 5.07
CA ASP A 83 2.76 -3.65 5.81
C ASP A 83 2.68 -2.14 5.52
N SER A 84 2.16 -1.76 4.34
CA SER A 84 1.82 -0.36 4.02
C SER A 84 0.51 0.11 4.63
N GLY A 85 -0.34 -0.81 5.09
CA GLY A 85 -1.65 -0.50 5.64
C GLY A 85 -2.76 -0.31 4.59
N LEU A 86 -2.51 -0.61 3.32
CA LEU A 86 -3.53 -0.57 2.27
C LEU A 86 -4.59 -1.67 2.47
N VAL A 87 -4.12 -2.89 2.75
CA VAL A 87 -4.97 -4.05 3.00
C VAL A 87 -4.73 -4.60 4.40
N TYR A 88 -5.66 -5.42 4.88
CA TYR A 88 -5.46 -6.24 6.06
C TYR A 88 -6.05 -7.62 5.86
N ARG A 89 -5.56 -8.58 6.64
CA ARG A 89 -6.09 -9.95 6.66
C ARG A 89 -6.98 -10.16 7.87
N LYS A 90 -8.14 -10.78 7.64
CA LYS A 90 -9.00 -11.31 8.70
C LYS A 90 -9.30 -12.76 8.39
N LYS A 91 -8.82 -13.67 9.23
CA LYS A 91 -8.75 -15.11 8.93
C LYS A 91 -7.96 -15.32 7.62
N ARG A 92 -8.55 -16.02 6.65
CA ARG A 92 -7.96 -16.27 5.31
C ARG A 92 -8.31 -15.23 4.25
N LEU A 93 -9.08 -14.20 4.63
CA LEU A 93 -9.65 -13.23 3.69
C LEU A 93 -8.88 -11.91 3.72
N ILE A 94 -8.83 -11.24 2.57
CA ILE A 94 -8.12 -9.99 2.33
C ILE A 94 -9.15 -8.88 2.16
N TYR A 95 -8.90 -7.76 2.81
CA TYR A 95 -9.80 -6.60 2.81
C TYR A 95 -9.02 -5.32 2.54
N LEU A 96 -9.63 -4.39 1.81
CA LEU A 96 -9.18 -3.00 1.81
C LEU A 96 -9.44 -2.35 3.17
N ARG A 97 -8.45 -1.65 3.69
CA ARG A 97 -8.62 -0.89 4.94
C ARG A 97 -9.67 0.21 4.73
N GLY A 98 -10.68 0.24 5.59
CA GLY A 98 -11.80 1.18 5.45
C GLY A 98 -12.75 0.91 4.28
N GLY A 99 -12.61 -0.23 3.58
CA GLY A 99 -13.56 -0.71 2.56
C GLY A 99 -13.49 -0.05 1.18
N SER A 100 -12.62 0.94 0.97
CA SER A 100 -12.38 1.56 -0.35
C SER A 100 -10.96 2.13 -0.42
N LEU A 101 -10.42 2.34 -1.63
CA LEU A 101 -9.10 2.98 -1.78
C LEU A 101 -9.03 4.35 -1.10
N LYS A 102 -10.08 5.18 -1.25
CA LYS A 102 -10.13 6.51 -0.62
C LYS A 102 -10.08 6.41 0.91
N ALA A 103 -10.81 5.48 1.49
CA ALA A 103 -10.78 5.26 2.93
C ALA A 103 -9.43 4.71 3.40
N ALA A 104 -8.84 3.76 2.66
CA ALA A 104 -7.51 3.22 2.95
C ALA A 104 -6.44 4.32 2.95
N VAL A 105 -6.43 5.20 1.93
CA VAL A 105 -5.51 6.34 1.87
C VAL A 105 -5.69 7.30 3.04
N LYS A 106 -6.93 7.57 3.47
CA LYS A 106 -7.19 8.41 4.65
C LYS A 106 -6.59 7.80 5.92
N GLU A 107 -6.73 6.50 6.09
CA GLU A 107 -6.15 5.79 7.24
C GLU A 107 -4.61 5.75 7.18
N MET A 108 -4.05 5.49 5.99
CA MET A 108 -2.60 5.52 5.77
C MET A 108 -2.01 6.93 5.98
N ARG A 109 -2.75 8.00 5.66
CA ARG A 109 -2.34 9.37 5.97
C ARG A 109 -2.19 9.56 7.49
N LYS A 110 -3.20 9.18 8.27
CA LYS A 110 -3.14 9.27 9.74
C LYS A 110 -1.98 8.46 10.32
N ASP A 111 -1.70 7.30 9.74
CA ASP A 111 -0.56 6.47 10.14
C ASP A 111 0.77 7.15 9.82
N SER A 112 0.88 7.79 8.65
CA SER A 112 2.08 8.54 8.25
C SER A 112 2.30 9.76 9.15
N GLU A 113 1.23 10.50 9.48
CA GLU A 113 1.27 11.63 10.41
C GLU A 113 1.77 11.17 11.78
N ARG A 114 1.25 10.07 12.33
CA ARG A 114 1.74 9.50 13.59
C ARG A 114 3.22 9.11 13.54
N ILE A 115 3.68 8.53 12.42
CA ILE A 115 5.10 8.21 12.22
C ILE A 115 5.94 9.50 12.21
N PHE A 116 5.47 10.56 11.54
CA PHE A 116 6.16 11.85 11.55
C PHE A 116 6.22 12.46 12.95
N ASP A 117 5.14 12.43 13.71
CA ASP A 117 5.11 12.94 15.09
C ASP A 117 6.16 12.25 15.97
N GLU A 118 6.27 10.91 15.88
CA GLU A 118 7.29 10.13 16.61
C GLU A 118 8.72 10.47 16.16
N LEU A 119 8.94 10.63 14.85
CA LEU A 119 10.26 10.98 14.30
C LEU A 119 10.67 12.41 14.68
N GLU A 120 9.74 13.36 14.65
CA GLU A 120 9.96 14.75 15.05
C GLU A 120 10.32 14.84 16.53
N TYR A 121 9.58 14.14 17.39
CA TYR A 121 9.90 14.04 18.82
C TYR A 121 11.30 13.47 19.07
N MET A 122 11.66 12.39 18.37
CA MET A 122 12.99 11.80 18.50
C MET A 122 14.10 12.72 17.95
N ALA A 123 13.84 13.48 16.89
CA ALA A 123 14.76 14.47 16.36
C ALA A 123 14.99 15.61 17.35
N GLU A 124 13.92 16.13 17.98
CA GLU A 124 14.01 17.17 19.01
C GLU A 124 14.86 16.74 20.21
N GLU A 125 14.69 15.49 20.67
CA GLU A 125 15.51 14.90 21.73
C GLU A 125 17.00 14.81 21.36
N ILE A 126 17.30 14.44 20.11
CA ILE A 126 18.68 14.36 19.60
C ILE A 126 19.29 15.77 19.51
N ASP A 127 18.58 16.72 18.91
CA ASP A 127 19.01 18.10 18.75
C ASP A 127 19.31 18.74 20.10
N SER A 128 18.44 18.53 21.09
CA SER A 128 18.61 19.02 22.46
C SER A 128 19.88 18.46 23.13
N ARG A 129 20.20 17.17 22.93
CA ARG A 129 21.39 16.53 23.51
C ARG A 129 22.69 16.98 22.85
N ILE A 130 22.65 17.30 21.55
CA ILE A 130 23.82 17.72 20.77
C ILE A 130 24.01 19.25 20.83
N GLY A 131 23.00 20.00 21.28
CA GLY A 131 23.03 21.46 21.39
C GLY A 131 22.65 22.19 20.10
N ILE A 132 21.91 21.52 19.20
CA ILE A 132 21.31 22.15 18.02
C ILE A 132 20.08 22.93 18.47
N LYS A 133 19.96 24.19 18.05
CA LYS A 133 18.80 25.04 18.37
C LYS A 133 17.72 24.89 17.30
N ASN A 134 16.57 24.41 17.71
CA ASN A 134 15.37 24.35 16.87
C ASN A 134 14.79 25.78 16.74
N ARG A 135 14.33 26.16 15.54
CA ARG A 135 13.71 27.46 15.24
C ARG A 135 12.25 27.29 14.90
#